data_AF-A0A7H8KLD5-F1
#
_entry.id   AF-A0A7H8KLD5-F1
#
_cell.length_a   1.000
_cell.length_b   1.000
_cell.length_c   1.000
_cell.angle_alpha   90.00
_cell.angle_beta   90.00
_cell.angle_gamma   90.00
#
_symmetry.space_group_name_H-M   'P 1'
#
loop_
_entity.id
_entity.type
_entity.pdbx_description
1 polymer ?
#
loop_
_entity_poly.entity_id
_entity_poly.type
_entity_poly.pdbx_seq_one_letter_code
_entity_poly.pdbx_strand_id
1 'polypeptide(L)'
;MVPDPGDPAYLGAAYAASYDPRGPQGPRRHFTIPTAGAYAVLVEISPSLADSTSRCTGCGATDRDFSELEILARAGAHASTCGRGTVTAALDVEIATVRAELARIDPKAGGYLQMAGVLLGAGLAVLGGAGASGHLPRTALVASAVTALVVLVAVVLLLLASRPRLGGDFGFIAWADADDAQGVLTRLVAGDARQVAQITPLAKARELWWLSRSVRAKYVGISRAVPLLLAGYAGAALTAALAIGGW
;
A
#
# COMPACT_ATOMS: atom_id res chain seq x y z
N MET A 1 26.86 -40.73 18.26
CA MET A 1 25.50 -40.61 17.73
C MET A 1 25.57 -39.75 16.50
N VAL A 2 25.35 -40.33 15.32
CA VAL A 2 25.14 -39.55 14.09
C VAL A 2 23.75 -38.93 14.24
N PRO A 3 23.60 -37.60 14.25
CA PRO A 3 22.29 -37.02 14.50
C PRO A 3 21.37 -37.33 13.31
N ASP A 4 20.11 -37.60 13.60
CA ASP A 4 19.14 -38.09 12.61
C ASP A 4 18.91 -37.01 11.54
N PRO A 5 19.24 -37.27 10.26
CA PRO A 5 19.03 -36.30 9.18
C PRO A 5 17.53 -36.01 8.93
N GLY A 6 16.63 -36.81 9.51
CA GLY A 6 15.18 -36.56 9.53
C GLY A 6 14.71 -35.55 10.58
N ASP A 7 15.58 -35.10 11.49
CA ASP A 7 15.21 -34.12 12.53
C ASP A 7 15.21 -32.69 11.96
N PRO A 8 14.04 -32.01 11.83
CA PRO A 8 13.95 -30.65 11.29
C PRO A 8 14.72 -29.60 12.11
N ALA A 9 15.22 -29.95 13.30
CA ALA A 9 16.09 -29.10 14.11
C ALA A 9 17.59 -29.20 13.73
N TYR A 10 18.00 -30.23 12.96
CA TYR A 10 19.41 -30.50 12.64
C TYR A 10 20.12 -29.32 11.97
N LEU A 11 19.39 -28.52 11.19
CA LEU A 11 19.91 -27.41 10.39
C LEU A 11 19.51 -26.03 10.92
N GLY A 12 18.81 -25.94 12.06
CA GLY A 12 18.33 -24.66 12.60
C GLY A 12 17.27 -23.94 11.76
N ALA A 13 16.68 -24.61 10.76
CA ALA A 13 15.60 -24.11 9.92
C ALA A 13 14.64 -25.27 9.61
N ALA A 14 13.33 -25.01 9.52
CA ALA A 14 12.38 -26.05 9.11
C ALA A 14 12.68 -26.47 7.67
N TYR A 15 12.84 -27.76 7.40
CA TYR A 15 13.03 -28.32 6.06
C TYR A 15 12.25 -29.63 5.91
N ALA A 16 11.87 -29.98 4.69
CA ALA A 16 11.32 -31.28 4.36
C ALA A 16 12.39 -32.13 3.66
N ALA A 17 12.64 -33.35 4.13
CA ALA A 17 13.59 -34.27 3.53
C ALA A 17 12.87 -35.44 2.87
N SER A 18 13.36 -35.89 1.73
CA SER A 18 12.96 -37.14 1.08
C SER A 18 14.19 -37.85 0.52
N TYR A 19 14.12 -39.17 0.40
CA TYR A 19 15.20 -40.00 -0.11
C TYR A 19 14.70 -40.83 -1.28
N ASP A 20 15.35 -40.70 -2.44
CA ASP A 20 15.08 -41.52 -3.61
C ASP A 20 16.22 -42.54 -3.80
N PRO A 21 16.03 -43.81 -3.43
CA PRO A 21 17.04 -44.84 -3.59
C PRO A 21 17.18 -45.38 -5.03
N ARG A 22 16.25 -45.07 -5.95
CA ARG A 22 16.18 -45.68 -7.30
C ARG A 22 16.09 -44.65 -8.42
N GLY A 23 16.48 -43.41 -8.15
CA GLY A 23 16.45 -42.34 -9.11
C GLY A 23 17.28 -42.63 -10.37
N PRO A 24 16.93 -42.02 -11.52
CA PRO A 24 17.64 -42.22 -12.79
C PRO A 24 19.12 -41.79 -12.75
N GLN A 25 19.54 -41.06 -11.70
CA GLN A 25 20.90 -40.60 -11.46
C GLN A 25 21.54 -41.27 -10.23
N GLY A 26 21.00 -42.41 -9.77
CA GLY A 26 21.42 -43.11 -8.57
C GLY A 26 20.68 -42.65 -7.30
N PRO A 27 21.03 -43.21 -6.13
CA PRO A 27 20.38 -42.87 -4.87
C PRO A 27 20.69 -41.41 -4.47
N ARG A 28 19.67 -40.62 -4.10
CA ARG A 28 19.83 -39.19 -3.76
C ARG A 28 18.94 -38.77 -2.59
N ARG A 29 19.41 -37.77 -1.84
CA ARG A 29 18.63 -37.10 -0.79
C ARG A 29 18.17 -35.74 -1.29
N HIS A 30 16.90 -35.43 -1.10
CA HIS A 30 16.31 -34.14 -1.44
C HIS A 30 15.88 -33.41 -0.18
N PHE A 31 16.29 -32.15 -0.06
CA PHE A 31 15.86 -31.26 1.00
C PHE A 31 15.12 -30.07 0.39
N THR A 32 13.98 -29.74 0.97
CA THR A 32 13.20 -28.55 0.60
C THR A 32 13.23 -27.59 1.77
N ILE A 33 13.92 -26.47 1.60
CA ILE A 33 14.00 -25.40 2.60
C ILE A 33 13.02 -24.30 2.17
N PRO A 34 11.90 -24.11 2.89
CA PRO A 34 10.95 -23.04 2.60
C PRO A 34 11.61 -21.68 2.76
N THR A 35 11.33 -20.76 1.84
CA THR A 35 11.64 -19.34 2.02
C THR A 35 10.47 -18.64 2.70
N ALA A 36 10.66 -17.40 3.17
CA ALA A 36 9.55 -16.54 3.57
C ALA A 36 8.74 -16.13 2.31
N GLY A 37 7.85 -17.00 1.83
CA GLY A 37 7.06 -16.80 0.61
C GLY A 37 6.61 -18.11 -0.05
N ALA A 38 6.17 -18.03 -1.30
CA ALA A 38 5.74 -19.20 -2.09
C ALA A 38 6.92 -20.00 -2.70
N TYR A 39 8.15 -19.62 -2.39
CA TYR A 39 9.37 -20.19 -2.98
C TYR A 39 10.10 -21.09 -1.97
N ALA A 40 10.97 -21.95 -2.49
CA ALA A 40 11.81 -22.83 -1.69
C ALA A 40 13.21 -22.95 -2.31
N VAL A 41 14.18 -23.30 -1.48
CA VAL A 41 15.48 -23.77 -1.95
C VAL A 41 15.46 -25.30 -1.92
N LEU A 42 15.61 -25.89 -3.09
CA LEU A 42 15.70 -27.32 -3.31
C LEU A 42 17.17 -27.72 -3.25
N VAL A 43 17.54 -28.63 -2.37
CA VAL A 43 18.90 -29.16 -2.27
C VAL A 43 18.85 -30.64 -2.62
N GLU A 44 19.76 -31.07 -3.47
CA GLU A 44 19.90 -32.44 -3.92
C GLU A 44 21.32 -32.90 -3.57
N ILE A 45 21.44 -33.96 -2.76
CA ILE A 45 22.71 -34.47 -2.26
C ILE A 45 22.94 -35.87 -2.83
N SER A 46 24.06 -36.01 -3.55
CA SER A 46 24.56 -37.29 -4.05
C SER A 46 25.39 -38.00 -2.97
N PRO A 47 25.37 -39.34 -2.88
CA PRO A 47 26.21 -40.10 -1.94
C PRO A 47 27.71 -39.89 -2.17
N SER A 48 28.13 -39.56 -3.38
CA SER A 48 29.53 -39.23 -3.70
C SER A 48 29.90 -37.78 -3.32
N LEU A 49 28.91 -36.97 -2.91
CA LEU A 49 28.93 -35.52 -2.73
C LEU A 49 29.34 -34.67 -3.94
N ALA A 50 30.05 -35.24 -4.91
CA ALA A 50 30.60 -34.57 -6.09
C ALA A 50 29.56 -33.93 -7.03
N ASP A 51 28.29 -34.33 -6.92
CA ASP A 51 27.17 -33.84 -7.74
C ASP A 51 26.04 -33.23 -6.91
N SER A 52 26.35 -32.75 -5.69
CA SER A 52 25.34 -32.10 -4.85
C SER A 52 25.02 -30.70 -5.39
N THR A 53 23.74 -30.37 -5.48
CA THR A 53 23.28 -29.08 -6.03
C THR A 53 22.25 -28.43 -5.11
N SER A 54 22.22 -27.10 -5.11
CA SER A 54 21.11 -26.34 -4.53
C SER A 54 20.51 -25.42 -5.58
N ARG A 55 19.19 -25.26 -5.58
CA ARG A 55 18.45 -24.42 -6.52
C ARG A 55 17.35 -23.66 -5.81
N CYS A 56 17.31 -22.34 -5.98
CA CYS A 56 16.19 -21.53 -5.50
C CYS A 56 15.08 -21.41 -6.55
N THR A 57 13.83 -21.72 -6.20
CA THR A 57 12.69 -21.55 -7.11
C THR A 57 12.24 -20.10 -7.28
N GLY A 58 12.71 -19.19 -6.40
CA GLY A 58 12.37 -17.76 -6.46
C GLY A 58 13.25 -16.98 -7.43
N CYS A 59 14.58 -17.00 -7.22
CA CYS A 59 15.53 -16.27 -8.05
C CYS A 59 16.20 -17.11 -9.15
N GLY A 60 15.99 -18.43 -9.17
CA GLY A 60 16.59 -19.34 -10.14
C GLY A 60 18.08 -19.63 -9.91
N ALA A 61 18.70 -19.08 -8.86
CA ALA A 61 20.10 -19.32 -8.53
C ALA A 61 20.34 -20.81 -8.28
N THR A 62 21.41 -21.34 -8.88
CA THR A 62 21.87 -22.72 -8.69
C THR A 62 23.30 -22.71 -8.20
N ASP A 63 23.58 -23.50 -7.17
CA ASP A 63 24.92 -23.67 -6.62
C ASP A 63 25.32 -25.15 -6.59
N ARG A 64 26.63 -25.42 -6.62
CA ARG A 64 27.20 -26.77 -6.55
C ARG A 64 28.35 -26.77 -5.57
N ASP A 65 28.30 -27.64 -4.57
CA ASP A 65 29.31 -27.72 -3.52
C ASP A 65 29.68 -29.18 -3.23
N PHE A 66 30.88 -29.40 -2.68
CA PHE A 66 31.47 -30.72 -2.46
C PHE A 66 31.19 -31.30 -1.05
N SER A 67 30.53 -30.56 -0.16
CA SER A 67 30.25 -31.00 1.21
C SER A 67 28.79 -30.76 1.64
N GLU A 68 28.20 -31.75 2.35
CA GLU A 68 26.77 -31.75 2.75
C GLU A 68 26.43 -30.63 3.73
N LEU A 69 27.31 -30.34 4.69
CA LEU A 69 27.08 -29.27 5.67
C LEU A 69 27.18 -27.87 5.02
N GLU A 70 28.12 -27.68 4.10
CA GLU A 70 28.32 -26.39 3.43
C GLU A 70 27.17 -26.07 2.47
N ILE A 71 26.73 -27.05 1.67
CA ILE A 71 25.63 -26.85 0.72
C ILE A 71 24.33 -26.53 1.46
N LEU A 72 24.06 -27.18 2.60
CA LEU A 72 22.87 -26.94 3.41
C LEU A 72 22.93 -25.59 4.12
N ALA A 73 24.08 -25.21 4.70
CA ALA A 73 24.26 -23.92 5.35
C ALA A 73 24.12 -22.75 4.34
N ARG A 74 24.71 -22.89 3.14
CA ARG A 74 24.58 -21.89 2.07
C ARG A 74 23.15 -21.84 1.53
N ALA A 75 22.50 -22.99 1.33
CA ALA A 75 21.11 -23.06 0.89
C ALA A 75 20.15 -22.40 1.90
N GLY A 76 20.35 -22.60 3.20
CA GLY A 76 19.57 -21.93 4.26
C GLY A 76 19.79 -20.42 4.29
N ALA A 77 21.05 -19.97 4.19
CA ALA A 77 21.37 -18.53 4.10
C ALA A 77 20.75 -17.89 2.85
N HIS A 78 20.79 -18.60 1.72
CA HIS A 78 20.19 -18.16 0.48
C HIS A 78 18.67 -18.13 0.56
N ALA A 79 18.02 -19.16 1.13
CA ALA A 79 16.57 -19.21 1.34
C ALA A 79 16.07 -18.02 2.15
N SER A 80 16.78 -17.68 3.23
CA SER A 80 16.45 -16.52 4.07
C SER A 80 16.59 -15.18 3.32
N THR A 81 17.56 -15.07 2.42
CA THR A 81 17.87 -13.84 1.68
C THR A 81 16.93 -13.67 0.49
N CYS A 82 16.71 -14.74 -0.27
CA CYS A 82 15.78 -14.75 -1.39
C CYS A 82 14.34 -14.48 -0.93
N GLY A 83 13.87 -15.14 0.14
CA GLY A 83 12.53 -14.89 0.69
C GLY A 83 12.32 -13.42 1.10
N ARG A 84 13.32 -12.81 1.75
CA ARG A 84 13.28 -11.37 2.09
C ARG A 84 13.23 -10.47 0.84
N GLY A 85 14.04 -10.79 -0.18
CA GLY A 85 14.04 -10.07 -1.45
C GLY A 85 12.67 -10.12 -2.15
N THR A 86 12.06 -11.31 -2.21
CA THR A 86 10.74 -11.50 -2.84
C THR A 86 9.61 -10.79 -2.11
N VAL A 87 9.61 -10.81 -0.76
CA VAL A 87 8.62 -10.10 0.05
C VAL A 87 8.74 -8.58 -0.12
N THR A 88 9.97 -8.07 -0.15
CA THR A 88 10.23 -6.64 -0.33
C THR A 88 9.77 -6.17 -1.71
N ALA A 89 10.09 -6.92 -2.77
CA ALA A 89 9.64 -6.62 -4.12
C ALA A 89 8.11 -6.62 -4.25
N ALA A 90 7.43 -7.59 -3.64
CA ALA A 90 5.96 -7.63 -3.62
C ALA A 90 5.36 -6.41 -2.90
N LEU A 91 5.91 -6.03 -1.75
CA LEU A 91 5.47 -4.84 -1.01
C LEU A 91 5.69 -3.56 -1.81
N ASP A 92 6.80 -3.44 -2.56
CA ASP A 92 7.06 -2.28 -3.41
C ASP A 92 6.04 -2.13 -4.54
N VAL A 93 5.63 -3.25 -5.17
CA VAL A 93 4.57 -3.27 -6.19
C VAL A 93 3.24 -2.77 -5.63
N GLU A 94 2.85 -3.25 -4.44
CA GLU A 94 1.62 -2.83 -3.77
C GLU A 94 1.67 -1.34 -3.37
N ILE A 95 2.80 -0.87 -2.82
CA ILE A 95 2.99 0.55 -2.48
C ILE A 95 2.89 1.42 -3.74
N ALA A 96 3.52 1.02 -4.84
CA ALA A 96 3.45 1.73 -6.11
C ALA A 96 2.00 1.81 -6.63
N THR A 97 1.25 0.72 -6.50
CA THR A 97 -0.16 0.62 -6.91
C THR A 97 -1.04 1.57 -6.08
N VAL A 98 -0.89 1.56 -4.75
CA VAL A 98 -1.65 2.46 -3.86
C VAL A 98 -1.30 3.94 -4.10
N ARG A 99 -0.02 4.25 -4.38
CA ARG A 99 0.41 5.62 -4.72
C ARG A 99 -0.15 6.08 -6.06
N ALA A 100 -0.17 5.21 -7.07
CA ALA A 100 -0.78 5.50 -8.37
C ALA A 100 -2.29 5.79 -8.24
N GLU A 101 -2.98 5.01 -7.41
CA GLU A 101 -4.39 5.21 -7.15
C GLU A 101 -4.66 6.54 -6.40
N LEU A 102 -3.82 6.88 -5.42
CA LEU A 102 -3.88 8.18 -4.74
C LEU A 102 -3.71 9.35 -5.72
N ALA A 103 -2.72 9.28 -6.61
CA ALA A 103 -2.45 10.29 -7.63
C ALA A 103 -3.63 10.45 -8.62
N ARG A 104 -4.43 9.39 -8.82
CA ARG A 104 -5.62 9.41 -9.67
C ARG A 104 -6.84 10.04 -9.02
N ILE A 105 -6.99 9.89 -7.70
CA ILE A 105 -8.17 10.36 -6.95
C ILE A 105 -8.05 11.83 -6.57
N ASP A 106 -6.86 12.30 -6.23
CA ASP A 106 -6.64 13.66 -5.73
C ASP A 106 -7.11 14.76 -6.72
N PRO A 107 -6.84 14.67 -8.04
CA PRO A 107 -7.39 15.61 -9.01
C PRO A 107 -8.92 15.60 -9.07
N LYS A 108 -9.57 14.43 -8.90
CA LYS A 108 -11.04 14.32 -8.91
C LYS A 108 -11.65 15.01 -7.70
N ALA A 109 -11.05 14.82 -6.52
CA ALA A 109 -11.47 15.50 -5.30
C ALA A 109 -11.33 17.03 -5.42
N GLY A 110 -10.22 17.51 -6.00
CA GLY A 110 -10.03 18.93 -6.31
C GLY A 110 -11.11 19.48 -7.27
N GLY A 111 -11.42 18.74 -8.33
CA GLY A 111 -12.49 19.09 -9.26
C GLY A 111 -13.87 19.19 -8.58
N TYR A 112 -14.22 18.23 -7.72
CA TYR A 112 -15.47 18.30 -6.95
C TYR A 112 -15.52 19.49 -6.00
N LEU A 113 -14.40 19.81 -5.33
CA LEU A 113 -14.31 20.96 -4.44
C LEU A 113 -14.51 22.28 -5.19
N GLN A 114 -13.91 22.42 -6.38
CA GLN A 114 -14.06 23.60 -7.22
C GLN A 114 -15.53 23.78 -7.65
N MET A 115 -16.18 22.71 -8.13
CA MET A 115 -17.59 22.74 -8.51
C MET A 115 -18.51 23.07 -7.34
N ALA A 116 -18.25 22.47 -6.17
CA ALA A 116 -18.99 22.75 -4.94
C ALA A 116 -18.82 24.20 -4.49
N GLY A 117 -17.61 24.76 -4.60
CA GLY A 117 -17.33 26.17 -4.28
C GLY A 117 -18.09 27.14 -5.17
N VAL A 118 -18.18 26.86 -6.47
CA VAL A 118 -18.98 27.65 -7.42
C VAL A 118 -20.46 27.62 -7.05
N LEU A 119 -21.02 26.42 -6.79
CA LEU A 119 -22.41 26.27 -6.37
C LEU A 119 -22.71 27.02 -5.07
N LEU A 120 -21.83 26.89 -4.08
CA LEU A 120 -21.98 27.57 -2.78
C LEU A 120 -21.94 29.10 -2.96
N GLY A 121 -20.98 29.60 -3.73
CA GLY A 121 -20.84 31.03 -4.02
C GLY A 121 -22.07 31.60 -4.73
N ALA A 122 -22.61 30.88 -5.71
CA ALA A 122 -23.84 31.26 -6.39
C ALA A 122 -25.05 31.29 -5.43
N GLY A 123 -25.20 30.26 -4.58
CA GLY A 123 -26.27 30.20 -3.57
C GLY A 123 -26.20 31.35 -2.56
N LEU A 124 -25.01 31.67 -2.07
CA LEU A 124 -24.78 32.79 -1.16
C LEU A 124 -25.05 34.15 -1.82
N ALA A 125 -24.69 34.33 -3.08
CA ALA A 125 -24.97 35.55 -3.83
C ALA A 125 -26.49 35.78 -4.00
N VAL A 126 -27.25 34.72 -4.26
CA VAL A 126 -28.73 34.79 -4.34
C VAL A 126 -29.33 35.17 -2.99
N LEU A 127 -28.87 34.54 -1.90
CA LEU A 127 -29.34 34.84 -0.55
C LEU A 127 -29.01 36.28 -0.11
N GLY A 128 -27.78 36.73 -0.36
CA GLY A 128 -27.31 38.05 0.06
C GLY A 128 -27.83 39.21 -0.79
N GLY A 129 -27.91 39.05 -2.10
CA GLY A 129 -28.36 40.11 -3.01
C GLY A 129 -29.88 40.14 -3.18
N ALA A 130 -30.44 39.06 -3.71
CA ALA A 130 -31.85 39.02 -4.11
C ALA A 130 -32.79 38.72 -2.94
N GLY A 131 -32.30 38.07 -1.87
CA GLY A 131 -33.03 37.95 -0.61
C GLY A 131 -33.16 39.26 0.16
N ALA A 132 -32.12 40.09 0.16
CA ALA A 132 -32.12 41.38 0.84
C ALA A 132 -32.98 42.42 0.12
N SER A 133 -33.09 42.35 -1.22
CA SER A 133 -33.92 43.26 -2.00
C SER A 133 -35.42 42.91 -1.93
N GLY A 134 -35.80 41.74 -1.39
CA GLY A 134 -37.20 41.30 -1.29
C GLY A 134 -37.85 40.90 -2.62
N HIS A 135 -37.06 40.74 -3.69
CA HIS A 135 -37.56 40.42 -5.04
C HIS A 135 -37.83 38.92 -5.27
N LEU A 136 -37.55 38.06 -4.28
CA LEU A 136 -37.77 36.61 -4.37
C LEU A 136 -38.90 36.15 -3.44
N PRO A 137 -39.75 35.20 -3.89
CA PRO A 137 -40.73 34.57 -3.02
C PRO A 137 -40.04 33.82 -1.87
N ARG A 138 -40.64 33.85 -0.66
CA ARG A 138 -40.07 33.21 0.54
C ARG A 138 -39.74 31.73 0.35
N THR A 139 -40.50 31.03 -0.49
CA THR A 139 -40.27 29.62 -0.83
C THR A 139 -38.95 29.39 -1.56
N ALA A 140 -38.57 30.30 -2.48
CA ALA A 140 -37.29 30.24 -3.18
C ALA A 140 -36.11 30.55 -2.25
N LEU A 141 -36.30 31.44 -1.27
CA LEU A 141 -35.29 31.75 -0.25
C LEU A 141 -35.03 30.57 0.70
N VAL A 142 -36.09 29.89 1.15
CA VAL A 142 -35.94 28.68 1.99
C VAL A 142 -35.26 27.56 1.19
N ALA A 143 -35.66 27.35 -0.06
CA ALA A 143 -35.05 26.34 -0.93
C ALA A 143 -33.56 26.61 -1.18
N SER A 144 -33.16 27.86 -1.42
CA SER A 144 -31.76 28.23 -1.64
C SER A 144 -30.92 28.10 -0.36
N ALA A 145 -31.47 28.44 0.81
CA ALA A 145 -30.80 28.27 2.10
C ALA A 145 -30.54 26.79 2.43
N VAL A 146 -31.54 25.93 2.21
CA VAL A 146 -31.38 24.47 2.39
C VAL A 146 -30.34 23.91 1.42
N THR A 147 -30.39 24.33 0.15
CA THR A 147 -29.43 23.90 -0.87
C THR A 147 -28.00 24.32 -0.51
N ALA A 148 -27.80 25.56 -0.07
CA ALA A 148 -26.50 26.07 0.35
C ALA A 148 -25.92 25.29 1.55
N LEU A 149 -26.76 24.93 2.52
CA LEU A 149 -26.34 24.11 3.66
C LEU A 149 -25.92 22.70 3.25
N VAL A 150 -26.66 22.06 2.34
CA VAL A 150 -26.30 20.74 1.78
C VAL A 150 -24.95 20.80 1.04
N VAL A 151 -24.74 21.83 0.21
CA VAL A 151 -23.47 22.03 -0.51
C VAL A 151 -22.33 22.32 0.47
N LEU A 152 -22.57 23.11 1.53
CA LEU A 152 -21.57 23.39 2.56
C LEU A 152 -21.12 22.11 3.28
N VAL A 153 -22.06 21.23 3.64
CA VAL A 153 -21.74 19.92 4.24
C VAL A 153 -20.89 19.08 3.28
N ALA A 154 -21.23 19.08 1.98
CA ALA A 154 -20.42 18.39 0.97
C ALA A 154 -19.00 18.95 0.87
N VAL A 155 -18.83 20.28 0.88
CA VAL A 155 -17.53 20.96 0.90
C VAL A 155 -16.72 20.57 2.13
N VAL A 156 -17.32 20.58 3.32
CA VAL A 156 -16.64 20.18 4.57
C VAL A 156 -16.17 18.72 4.49
N LEU A 157 -16.99 17.80 3.98
CA LEU A 157 -16.59 16.40 3.79
C LEU A 157 -15.45 16.26 2.78
N LEU A 158 -15.47 17.01 1.69
CA LEU A 158 -14.39 17.01 0.70
C LEU A 158 -13.09 17.59 1.28
N LEU A 159 -13.16 18.66 2.09
CA LEU A 159 -12.01 19.23 2.79
C LEU A 159 -11.43 18.26 3.83
N LEU A 160 -12.29 17.54 4.56
CA LEU A 160 -11.85 16.50 5.49
C LEU A 160 -11.24 15.30 4.77
N ALA A 161 -11.72 14.97 3.58
CA ALA A 161 -11.14 13.93 2.72
C ALA A 161 -9.82 14.37 2.09
N SER A 162 -9.69 15.64 1.67
CA SER A 162 -8.46 16.17 1.08
C SER A 162 -7.38 16.53 2.10
N ARG A 163 -7.75 16.64 3.39
CA ARG A 163 -6.80 16.94 4.47
C ARG A 163 -5.66 15.91 4.46
N PRO A 164 -4.40 16.36 4.26
CA PRO A 164 -3.28 15.44 4.25
C PRO A 164 -3.10 14.91 5.68
N ARG A 165 -3.38 13.61 5.86
CA ARG A 165 -3.01 12.91 7.09
C ARG A 165 -1.52 12.67 6.96
N LEU A 166 -0.67 13.49 7.58
CA LEU A 166 0.79 13.38 7.48
C LEU A 166 1.42 12.63 8.68
N GLY A 167 0.63 11.85 9.43
CA GLY A 167 1.13 11.18 10.62
C GLY A 167 1.92 9.90 10.29
N GLY A 168 3.21 9.88 10.62
CA GLY A 168 4.04 8.67 10.68
C GLY A 168 5.49 8.85 10.22
N ASP A 169 6.40 8.05 10.79
CA ASP A 169 7.84 8.10 10.52
C ASP A 169 8.23 7.25 9.30
N PHE A 170 7.67 7.54 8.12
CA PHE A 170 8.01 6.81 6.89
C PHE A 170 7.94 7.69 5.64
N GLY A 171 8.76 7.35 4.64
CA GLY A 171 8.80 8.05 3.36
C GLY A 171 9.25 9.51 3.48
N PHE A 172 8.62 10.41 2.71
CA PHE A 172 8.96 11.83 2.66
C PHE A 172 8.92 12.52 4.03
N ILE A 173 7.99 12.15 4.92
CA ILE A 173 7.86 12.76 6.25
C ILE A 173 9.08 12.42 7.12
N ALA A 174 9.56 11.19 7.12
CA ALA A 174 10.77 10.80 7.86
C ALA A 174 12.05 11.48 7.34
N TRP A 175 12.08 11.86 6.05
CA TRP A 175 13.18 12.62 5.46
C TRP A 175 13.06 14.12 5.74
N ALA A 176 11.83 14.65 5.75
CA ALA A 176 11.57 16.05 6.06
C ALA A 176 11.80 16.37 7.54
N ASP A 177 11.65 15.39 8.43
CA ASP A 177 11.89 15.48 9.88
C ASP A 177 13.35 15.18 10.26
N ALA A 178 14.26 15.04 9.29
CA ALA A 178 15.68 14.86 9.56
C ALA A 178 16.31 16.21 9.91
N ASP A 179 16.98 16.29 11.07
CA ASP A 179 17.58 17.54 11.59
C ASP A 179 18.72 18.11 10.72
N ASP A 180 19.36 17.25 9.90
CA ASP A 180 20.56 17.59 9.11
C ASP A 180 20.67 16.72 7.85
N ALA A 181 21.18 17.30 6.75
CA ALA A 181 21.60 16.61 5.53
C ALA A 181 22.65 15.49 5.79
N GLN A 182 23.56 15.64 6.76
CA GLN A 182 24.44 14.55 7.20
C GLN A 182 23.67 13.43 7.89
N GLY A 183 22.58 13.73 8.60
CA GLY A 183 21.66 12.73 9.15
C GLY A 183 20.97 11.90 8.06
N VAL A 184 20.63 12.53 6.94
CA VAL A 184 20.07 11.86 5.75
C VAL A 184 21.13 10.96 5.10
N LEU A 185 22.34 11.49 4.90
CA LEU A 185 23.45 10.75 4.28
C LEU A 185 23.88 9.56 5.14
N THR A 186 23.96 9.73 6.46
CA THR A 186 24.28 8.65 7.40
C THR A 186 23.18 7.60 7.47
N ARG A 187 21.89 7.95 7.37
CA ARG A 187 20.82 6.93 7.22
C ARG A 187 20.91 6.17 5.90
N LEU A 188 21.34 6.82 4.82
CA LEU A 188 21.59 6.18 3.52
C LEU A 188 22.79 5.23 3.57
N VAL A 189 23.89 5.65 4.21
CA VAL A 189 25.18 4.95 4.23
C VAL A 189 25.27 3.91 5.36
N ALA A 190 24.76 4.20 6.56
CA ALA A 190 24.60 3.21 7.63
C ALA A 190 23.51 2.17 7.31
N GLY A 191 22.80 2.36 6.20
CA GLY A 191 21.87 1.41 5.60
C GLY A 191 22.54 0.16 4.99
N ASP A 192 23.75 -0.19 5.43
CA ASP A 192 24.55 -1.25 4.82
C ASP A 192 24.06 -2.67 5.22
N ALA A 193 23.55 -3.35 4.19
CA ALA A 193 23.28 -4.78 3.96
C ALA A 193 22.57 -5.67 5.01
N ARG A 194 22.88 -5.62 6.30
CA ARG A 194 22.44 -6.67 7.26
C ARG A 194 21.33 -6.25 8.21
N GLN A 195 21.37 -5.02 8.72
CA GLN A 195 20.35 -4.49 9.63
C GLN A 195 19.16 -3.88 8.87
N VAL A 196 19.40 -3.29 7.71
CA VAL A 196 18.36 -2.81 6.78
C VAL A 196 17.48 -3.94 6.29
N ALA A 197 18.03 -5.12 6.04
CA ALA A 197 17.30 -6.21 5.41
C ALA A 197 16.23 -6.88 6.31
N GLN A 198 16.23 -6.62 7.62
CA GLN A 198 15.14 -7.03 8.54
C GLN A 198 14.17 -5.87 8.84
N ILE A 199 14.66 -4.62 8.84
CA ILE A 199 13.83 -3.43 9.12
C ILE A 199 13.00 -3.02 7.88
N THR A 200 13.50 -3.26 6.66
CA THR A 200 12.83 -2.92 5.39
C THR A 200 11.47 -3.58 5.19
N PRO A 201 11.27 -4.90 5.33
CA PRO A 201 9.96 -5.51 5.07
C PRO A 201 8.89 -5.02 6.06
N LEU A 202 9.23 -4.84 7.33
CA LEU A 202 8.30 -4.31 8.34
C LEU A 202 7.97 -2.83 8.11
N ALA A 203 8.97 -2.01 7.76
CA ALA A 203 8.75 -0.60 7.42
C ALA A 203 7.86 -0.46 6.18
N LYS A 204 8.12 -1.25 5.13
CA LYS A 204 7.32 -1.29 3.90
C LYS A 204 5.89 -1.76 4.15
N ALA A 205 5.70 -2.81 4.96
CA ALA A 205 4.37 -3.27 5.34
C ALA A 205 3.59 -2.21 6.12
N ARG A 206 4.25 -1.47 7.03
CA ARG A 206 3.63 -0.37 7.79
C ARG A 206 3.26 0.81 6.88
N GLU A 207 4.14 1.17 5.95
CA GLU A 207 3.86 2.17 4.92
C GLU A 207 2.64 1.78 4.08
N LEU A 208 2.61 0.55 3.55
CA LEU A 208 1.50 0.03 2.77
C LEU A 208 0.18 0.05 3.56
N TRP A 209 0.20 -0.41 4.82
CA TRP A 209 -0.98 -0.40 5.69
C TRP A 209 -1.53 1.01 5.90
N TRP A 210 -0.64 1.97 6.16
CA TRP A 210 -1.04 3.35 6.41
C TRP A 210 -1.55 4.04 5.14
N LEU A 211 -0.87 3.86 4.00
CA LEU A 211 -1.30 4.37 2.69
C LEU A 211 -2.66 3.79 2.29
N SER A 212 -2.86 2.49 2.50
CA SER A 212 -4.14 1.83 2.19
C SER A 212 -5.27 2.39 3.07
N ARG A 213 -5.00 2.65 4.35
CA ARG A 213 -5.98 3.23 5.28
C ARG A 213 -6.31 4.69 4.94
N SER A 214 -5.34 5.48 4.51
CA SER A 214 -5.56 6.87 4.11
C SER A 214 -6.37 6.94 2.80
N VAL A 215 -6.04 6.12 1.80
CA VAL A 215 -6.81 5.99 0.55
C VAL A 215 -8.25 5.54 0.83
N ARG A 216 -8.46 4.54 1.69
CA ARG A 216 -9.81 4.10 2.09
C ARG A 216 -10.63 5.22 2.72
N ALA A 217 -10.02 6.03 3.60
CA ALA A 217 -10.70 7.15 4.23
C ALA A 217 -11.10 8.23 3.20
N LYS A 218 -10.24 8.52 2.21
CA LYS A 218 -10.56 9.42 1.08
C LYS A 218 -11.75 8.91 0.28
N TYR A 219 -11.75 7.63 -0.09
CA TYR A 219 -12.84 6.99 -0.82
C TYR A 219 -14.18 7.10 -0.09
N VAL A 220 -14.20 6.81 1.22
CA VAL A 220 -15.42 6.93 2.03
C VAL A 220 -15.91 8.38 2.08
N GLY A 221 -15.01 9.35 2.27
CA GLY A 221 -15.35 10.77 2.27
C GLY A 221 -15.98 11.22 0.94
N ILE A 222 -15.33 10.88 -0.18
CA ILE A 222 -15.82 11.21 -1.54
C ILE A 222 -17.16 10.54 -1.81
N SER A 223 -17.31 9.24 -1.47
CA SER A 223 -18.57 8.50 -1.70
C SER A 223 -19.78 9.11 -0.99
N ARG A 224 -19.56 9.77 0.16
CA ARG A 224 -20.62 10.48 0.90
C ARG A 224 -20.85 11.90 0.37
N ALA A 225 -19.81 12.56 -0.14
CA ALA A 225 -19.92 13.91 -0.67
C ALA A 225 -20.63 13.96 -2.04
N VAL A 226 -20.39 12.99 -2.93
CA VAL A 226 -21.00 12.94 -4.27
C VAL A 226 -22.54 13.03 -4.26
N PRO A 227 -23.29 12.22 -3.49
CA PRO A 227 -24.75 12.34 -3.48
C PRO A 227 -25.23 13.68 -2.91
N LEU A 228 -24.50 14.28 -1.97
CA LEU A 228 -24.82 15.62 -1.45
C LEU A 228 -24.61 16.71 -2.51
N LEU A 229 -23.56 16.58 -3.34
CA LEU A 229 -23.36 17.49 -4.47
C LEU A 229 -24.48 17.35 -5.51
N LEU A 230 -24.88 16.13 -5.83
CA LEU A 230 -26.01 15.89 -6.76
C LEU A 230 -27.31 16.49 -6.19
N ALA A 231 -27.57 16.31 -4.90
CA ALA A 231 -28.71 16.94 -4.23
C ALA A 231 -28.60 18.48 -4.27
N GLY A 232 -27.40 19.03 -4.10
CA GLY A 232 -27.13 20.46 -4.26
C GLY A 232 -27.45 20.98 -5.66
N TYR A 233 -27.03 20.28 -6.72
CA TYR A 233 -27.38 20.63 -8.09
C TYR A 233 -28.89 20.57 -8.35
N ALA A 234 -29.57 19.52 -7.87
CA ALA A 234 -31.02 19.40 -7.99
C ALA A 234 -31.76 20.51 -7.25
N GLY A 235 -31.30 20.86 -6.03
CA GLY A 235 -31.84 21.99 -5.25
C GLY A 235 -31.62 23.34 -5.94
N ALA A 236 -30.44 23.53 -6.57
CA ALA A 236 -30.14 24.74 -7.34
C ALA A 236 -31.07 24.86 -8.57
N ALA A 237 -31.28 23.77 -9.31
CA ALA A 237 -32.21 23.74 -10.43
C ALA A 237 -33.66 24.02 -10.00
N LEU A 238 -34.10 23.44 -8.89
CA LEU A 238 -35.42 23.71 -8.31
C LEU A 238 -35.57 25.18 -7.88
N THR A 239 -34.54 25.73 -7.24
CA THR A 239 -34.52 27.15 -6.83
C THR A 239 -34.65 28.06 -8.05
N ALA A 240 -33.91 27.78 -9.13
CA ALA A 240 -34.03 28.51 -10.38
C ALA A 240 -35.43 28.38 -11.00
N ALA A 241 -36.00 27.18 -11.03
CA ALA A 241 -37.36 26.95 -11.54
C ALA A 241 -38.41 27.71 -10.73
N LEU A 242 -38.31 27.74 -9.40
CA LEU A 242 -39.21 28.50 -8.53
C LEU A 242 -39.04 30.02 -8.70
N ALA A 243 -37.82 30.50 -8.93
CA ALA A 243 -37.58 31.91 -9.20
C ALA A 243 -38.13 32.36 -10.56
N ILE A 244 -38.11 31.49 -11.57
CA ILE A 244 -38.64 31.77 -12.92
C ILE A 244 -40.15 31.55 -13.01
N GLY A 245 -40.70 30.57 -12.28
CA GLY A 245 -42.13 30.23 -12.29
C GLY A 245 -42.98 31.02 -11.29
N GLY A 246 -42.35 31.73 -10.35
CA GLY A 246 -43.02 32.68 -9.46
C GLY A 246 -43.28 34.01 -10.16
N TRP A 247 -44.14 34.00 -11.18
CA TRP A 247 -44.76 35.19 -11.78
C TRP A 247 -46.26 35.17 -11.48
#